data_AF-A0A7X3ZDI5-F1
#
_entry.id   AF-A0A7X3ZDI5-F1
#
_cell.length_a   1.000
_cell.length_b   1.000
_cell.length_c   1.000
_cell.angle_alpha   90.00
_cell.angle_beta   90.00
_cell.angle_gamma   90.00
#
_symmetry.space_group_name_H-M   'P 1'
#
loop_
_entity.id
_entity.type
_entity.pdbx_description
1 polymer ?
#
loop_
_entity_poly.entity_id
_entity_poly.type
_entity_poly.pdbx_seq_one_letter_code
_entity_poly.pdbx_strand_id
1 'polypeptide(L)'
;MLQQRRCPLFAEIARHALDRVPLSIIFDDSTVLVNLNYFFLRDRTIAEGRPQRWEDLPVVHPASFTREFAEWCLASGVRGKFSVVPCPAALGRIDEGLPLFSKTQQDEWLAMCREVIVPAFDITPEMLTHTFVLNPKTLQPLPSRIWEQYDWAALPEDQEELVTEYIAQACRILVAVGLTPQGVTSPGGFGGRTLPFYARCAGEAVRQVTGNPVPYFFQRVSRDDTVDAPVWYPDRQTGQATGEIIASTGDWTGSWTGYGEVDADRYITPDLEGGRLPALIDAGEPAELIINSLGNKALIENCRSRLNAFKKVVSRLAERDPRGERTQWRTCSQITTYACARAMTEIAVEDNTIRLDLPVQTPDLTLRLTDGEVRSVRVDGRPLTRVSNRAAFKSDTFLLEDGATLVAFDPAQRQVLVEVEQPT
;
A
#
# COMPACT_ATOMS: atom_id res chain seq x y z
N MET A 1 -22.58 40.08 -34.57
CA MET A 1 -21.83 38.88 -34.15
C MET A 1 -21.51 39.04 -32.68
N LEU A 2 -22.29 38.40 -31.79
CA LEU A 2 -21.87 38.28 -30.40
C LEU A 2 -20.67 37.33 -30.40
N GLN A 3 -19.49 37.80 -29.96
CA GLN A 3 -18.42 36.90 -29.55
C GLN A 3 -19.02 36.02 -28.45
N GLN A 4 -19.20 34.73 -28.73
CA GLN A 4 -19.43 33.74 -27.68
C GLN A 4 -18.23 33.87 -26.74
N ARG A 5 -18.48 34.37 -25.53
CA ARG A 5 -17.47 34.35 -24.47
C ARG A 5 -17.22 32.88 -24.17
N ARG A 6 -16.09 32.36 -24.63
CA ARG A 6 -15.58 31.06 -24.20
C ARG A 6 -15.47 31.10 -22.69
N CYS A 7 -16.12 30.17 -21.99
CA CYS A 7 -15.92 30.04 -20.56
C CYS A 7 -14.50 29.52 -20.31
N PRO A 8 -13.79 30.07 -19.32
CA PRO A 8 -12.45 29.61 -18.98
C PRO A 8 -12.54 28.16 -18.50
N LEU A 9 -11.74 27.29 -19.11
CA LEU A 9 -11.63 25.89 -18.71
C LEU A 9 -11.02 25.82 -17.31
N PHE A 10 -11.63 25.07 -16.40
CA PHE A 10 -11.01 24.71 -15.14
C PHE A 10 -10.39 23.32 -15.25
N ALA A 11 -9.21 23.12 -14.64
CA ALA A 11 -8.49 21.86 -14.66
C ALA A 11 -7.92 21.53 -13.29
N GLU A 12 -8.13 20.30 -12.84
CA GLU A 12 -7.51 19.73 -11.65
C GLU A 12 -7.05 18.30 -11.90
N ILE A 13 -6.08 17.81 -11.11
CA ILE A 13 -5.79 16.37 -11.07
C ILE A 13 -6.93 15.70 -10.30
N ALA A 14 -7.57 14.70 -10.92
CA ALA A 14 -8.61 13.89 -10.28
C ALA A 14 -8.10 13.27 -8.98
N ARG A 15 -9.01 12.95 -8.05
CA ARG A 15 -8.62 12.42 -6.74
C ARG A 15 -7.80 11.13 -6.86
N HIS A 16 -8.21 10.26 -7.78
CA HIS A 16 -7.60 8.95 -8.03
C HIS A 16 -7.30 8.75 -9.52
N ALA A 17 -6.34 7.87 -9.81
CA ALA A 17 -6.06 7.43 -11.16
C ALA A 17 -7.32 6.87 -11.84
N LEU A 18 -7.58 7.32 -13.07
CA LEU A 18 -8.76 7.00 -13.87
C LEU A 18 -10.10 7.34 -13.21
N ASP A 19 -10.09 8.19 -12.18
CA ASP A 19 -11.29 8.51 -11.38
C ASP A 19 -11.98 7.25 -10.82
N ARG A 20 -11.17 6.24 -10.45
CA ARG A 20 -11.62 4.99 -9.83
C ARG A 20 -11.09 4.89 -8.40
N VAL A 21 -11.94 4.47 -7.48
CA VAL A 21 -11.55 4.19 -6.09
C VAL A 21 -10.49 3.09 -6.07
N PRO A 22 -9.30 3.35 -5.49
CA PRO A 22 -8.29 2.32 -5.38
C PRO A 22 -8.74 1.26 -4.35
N LEU A 23 -8.62 0.01 -4.76
CA LEU A 23 -8.67 -1.15 -3.87
C LEU A 23 -7.24 -1.62 -3.65
N SER A 24 -6.89 -1.91 -2.41
CA SER A 24 -5.58 -2.48 -2.10
C SER A 24 -5.67 -3.26 -0.79
N ILE A 25 -4.71 -4.13 -0.57
CA ILE A 25 -4.64 -4.93 0.65
C ILE A 25 -3.24 -4.95 1.25
N ILE A 26 -3.20 -4.74 2.56
CA ILE A 26 -2.03 -4.80 3.41
C ILE A 26 -1.98 -6.18 4.05
N PHE A 27 -0.99 -6.99 3.64
CA PHE A 27 -0.61 -8.20 4.35
C PHE A 27 0.53 -7.92 5.32
N ASP A 28 0.22 -8.06 6.62
CA ASP A 28 1.13 -7.77 7.72
C ASP A 28 1.74 -9.02 8.36
N ASP A 29 2.78 -8.84 9.16
CA ASP A 29 3.51 -9.80 9.98
C ASP A 29 4.01 -11.06 9.27
N SER A 30 4.18 -11.00 7.94
CA SER A 30 4.56 -12.20 7.20
C SER A 30 6.05 -12.46 7.31
N THR A 31 6.43 -13.74 7.44
CA THR A 31 7.82 -14.14 7.64
C THR A 31 8.17 -15.39 6.82
N VAL A 32 9.47 -15.66 6.71
CA VAL A 32 9.99 -16.90 6.14
C VAL A 32 9.69 -18.05 7.11
N LEU A 33 8.59 -18.77 6.90
CA LEU A 33 8.20 -20.02 7.58
C LEU A 33 8.07 -19.96 9.12
N VAL A 34 8.42 -18.86 9.77
CA VAL A 34 8.38 -18.69 11.23
C VAL A 34 6.99 -18.20 11.62
N ASN A 35 6.37 -18.85 12.59
CA ASN A 35 5.14 -18.31 13.16
C ASN A 35 5.48 -17.22 14.17
N LEU A 36 5.43 -15.97 13.72
CA LEU A 36 5.80 -14.83 14.55
C LEU A 36 4.91 -14.67 15.78
N ASN A 37 3.64 -15.04 15.66
CA ASN A 37 2.67 -14.97 16.75
C ASN A 37 3.05 -15.87 17.93
N TYR A 38 3.63 -17.05 17.67
CA TYR A 38 4.11 -17.95 18.73
C TYR A 38 5.16 -17.24 19.59
N PHE A 39 6.18 -16.67 18.96
CA PHE A 39 7.28 -16.00 19.66
C PHE A 39 6.80 -14.74 20.38
N PHE A 40 5.99 -13.92 19.69
CA PHE A 40 5.46 -12.70 20.26
C PHE A 40 4.62 -12.96 21.52
N LEU A 41 3.61 -13.85 21.44
CA LEU A 41 2.74 -14.13 22.58
C LEU A 41 3.48 -14.82 23.73
N ARG A 42 4.44 -15.72 23.43
CA ARG A 42 5.30 -16.32 24.45
C ARG A 42 6.11 -15.26 25.19
N ASP A 43 6.80 -14.39 24.47
CA ASP A 43 7.70 -13.42 25.08
C ASP A 43 6.91 -12.34 25.85
N ARG A 44 5.71 -11.96 25.38
CA ARG A 44 4.78 -11.10 26.13
C ARG A 44 4.24 -11.78 27.38
N THR A 45 3.87 -13.04 27.30
CA THR A 45 3.42 -13.83 28.47
C THR A 45 4.49 -13.81 29.56
N ILE A 46 5.75 -14.02 29.19
CA ILE A 46 6.89 -13.99 30.11
C ILE A 46 7.11 -12.58 30.68
N ALA A 47 7.08 -11.54 29.84
CA ALA A 47 7.40 -10.17 30.25
C ALA A 47 6.29 -9.51 31.09
N GLU A 48 5.02 -9.79 30.78
CA GLU A 48 3.86 -9.23 31.51
C GLU A 48 3.41 -10.09 32.68
N GLY A 49 3.82 -11.36 32.74
CA GLY A 49 3.28 -12.34 33.69
C GLY A 49 1.79 -12.62 33.48
N ARG A 50 1.26 -12.37 32.28
CA ARG A 50 -0.15 -12.61 31.92
C ARG A 50 -0.26 -13.83 31.02
N PRO A 51 -1.07 -14.84 31.37
CA PRO A 51 -1.20 -16.03 30.55
C PRO A 51 -1.87 -15.71 29.21
N GLN A 52 -1.18 -16.03 28.11
CA GLN A 52 -1.74 -16.04 26.76
C GLN A 52 -1.61 -17.44 26.17
N ARG A 53 -2.46 -17.77 25.19
CA ARG A 53 -2.51 -19.10 24.53
C ARG A 53 -1.47 -19.20 23.41
N TRP A 54 -0.19 -19.10 23.73
CA TRP A 54 0.89 -19.17 22.74
C TRP A 54 1.27 -20.62 22.41
N GLU A 55 1.07 -21.54 23.35
CA GLU A 55 1.35 -22.97 23.21
C GLU A 55 0.46 -23.67 22.17
N ASP A 56 -0.69 -23.06 21.85
CA ASP A 56 -1.62 -23.53 20.82
C ASP A 56 -1.13 -23.23 19.39
N LEU A 57 -0.10 -22.39 19.26
CA LEU A 57 0.44 -21.96 17.98
C LEU A 57 1.63 -22.83 17.57
N PRO A 58 1.71 -23.25 16.30
CA PRO A 58 2.91 -23.93 15.81
C PRO A 58 4.10 -22.96 15.80
N VAL A 59 5.31 -23.44 15.95
CA VAL A 59 6.54 -22.62 15.85
C VAL A 59 6.81 -22.17 14.41
N VAL A 60 6.43 -23.00 13.43
CA VAL A 60 6.64 -22.78 11.99
C VAL A 60 5.35 -22.98 11.22
N HIS A 61 5.24 -22.37 10.05
CA HIS A 61 4.12 -22.53 9.12
C HIS A 61 4.57 -23.03 7.75
N PRO A 62 3.71 -23.77 7.01
CA PRO A 62 4.08 -24.30 5.70
C PRO A 62 4.13 -23.19 4.63
N ALA A 63 5.08 -23.32 3.69
CA ALA A 63 5.17 -22.45 2.51
C ALA A 63 3.94 -22.56 1.59
N SER A 64 3.32 -23.75 1.54
CA SER A 64 2.20 -24.05 0.64
C SER A 64 0.99 -23.15 0.87
N PHE A 65 0.76 -22.72 2.11
CA PHE A 65 -0.33 -21.81 2.43
C PHE A 65 -0.09 -20.43 1.81
N THR A 66 1.10 -19.86 2.00
CA THR A 66 1.47 -18.56 1.41
C THR A 66 1.40 -18.63 -0.12
N ARG A 67 1.84 -19.74 -0.72
CA ARG A 67 1.77 -19.98 -2.15
C ARG A 67 0.33 -20.03 -2.68
N GLU A 68 -0.55 -20.84 -2.07
CA GLU A 68 -1.96 -20.94 -2.49
C GLU A 68 -2.64 -19.56 -2.46
N PHE A 69 -2.38 -18.80 -1.39
CA PHE A 69 -2.89 -17.46 -1.23
C PHE A 69 -2.36 -16.51 -2.32
N ALA A 70 -1.04 -16.50 -2.55
CA ALA A 70 -0.39 -15.61 -3.51
C ALA A 70 -0.85 -15.88 -4.95
N GLU A 71 -0.86 -17.15 -5.36
CA GLU A 71 -1.29 -17.59 -6.68
C GLU A 71 -2.76 -17.22 -6.94
N TRP A 72 -3.62 -17.39 -5.93
CA TRP A 72 -5.02 -16.99 -6.05
C TRP A 72 -5.20 -15.47 -6.17
N CYS A 73 -4.46 -14.67 -5.39
CA CYS A 73 -4.48 -13.21 -5.49
C CYS A 73 -4.03 -12.73 -6.87
N LEU A 74 -2.91 -13.26 -7.35
CA LEU A 74 -2.36 -12.93 -8.66
C LEU A 74 -3.36 -13.27 -9.77
N ALA A 75 -3.98 -14.46 -9.73
CA ALA A 75 -5.00 -14.87 -10.68
C ALA A 75 -6.28 -14.03 -10.61
N SER A 76 -6.62 -13.51 -9.43
CA SER A 76 -7.81 -12.68 -9.19
C SER A 76 -7.56 -11.19 -9.43
N GLY A 77 -6.35 -10.79 -9.83
CA GLY A 77 -5.97 -9.39 -10.06
C GLY A 77 -5.87 -8.55 -8.78
N VAL A 78 -5.86 -9.17 -7.60
CA VAL A 78 -5.69 -8.49 -6.31
C VAL A 78 -4.29 -7.91 -6.22
N ARG A 79 -4.18 -6.69 -5.71
CA ARG A 79 -2.92 -5.96 -5.52
C ARG A 79 -2.85 -5.32 -4.15
N GLY A 80 -1.65 -5.00 -3.70
CA GLY A 80 -1.45 -4.31 -2.42
C GLY A 80 0.00 -4.33 -1.96
N LYS A 81 0.23 -4.63 -0.68
CA LYS A 81 1.57 -4.85 -0.11
C LYS A 81 1.67 -6.11 0.73
N PHE A 82 2.88 -6.65 0.83
CA PHE A 82 3.23 -7.83 1.63
C PHE A 82 4.47 -7.50 2.48
N SER A 83 4.33 -7.55 3.81
CA SER A 83 5.49 -7.37 4.69
C SER A 83 6.36 -8.64 4.74
N VAL A 84 7.67 -8.47 4.92
CA VAL A 84 8.58 -9.57 5.25
C VAL A 84 9.46 -9.12 6.40
N VAL A 85 9.35 -9.80 7.54
CA VAL A 85 10.20 -9.51 8.71
C VAL A 85 11.63 -10.02 8.44
N PRO A 86 12.65 -9.14 8.41
CA PRO A 86 14.02 -9.51 8.01
C PRO A 86 14.78 -10.36 9.03
N CYS A 87 14.50 -10.18 10.32
CA CYS A 87 15.11 -10.89 11.43
C CYS A 87 14.03 -11.46 12.38
N PRO A 88 13.15 -12.36 11.90
CA PRO A 88 11.93 -12.73 12.60
C PRO A 88 12.21 -13.27 14.01
N ALA A 89 11.56 -12.67 15.01
CA ALA A 89 11.73 -12.99 16.43
C ALA A 89 13.19 -12.99 16.93
N ALA A 90 14.07 -12.20 16.28
CA ALA A 90 15.50 -12.14 16.56
C ALA A 90 16.21 -13.52 16.46
N LEU A 91 15.69 -14.45 15.65
CA LEU A 91 16.23 -15.81 15.49
C LEU A 91 17.41 -15.90 14.51
N GLY A 92 17.69 -14.83 13.79
CA GLY A 92 18.70 -14.77 12.73
C GLY A 92 18.22 -13.91 11.57
N ARG A 93 19.04 -13.78 10.53
CA ARG A 93 18.71 -13.01 9.33
C ARG A 93 18.20 -13.91 8.20
N ILE A 94 17.19 -13.44 7.47
CA ILE A 94 16.63 -14.20 6.34
C ILE A 94 17.54 -14.26 5.10
N ASP A 95 18.62 -13.48 5.04
CA ASP A 95 19.60 -13.58 3.95
C ASP A 95 20.72 -14.60 4.26
N GLU A 96 20.99 -14.86 5.53
CA GLU A 96 22.00 -15.83 5.97
C GLU A 96 21.43 -17.25 6.12
N GLY A 97 20.25 -17.39 6.70
CA GLY A 97 19.70 -18.71 7.04
C GLY A 97 19.15 -18.72 8.46
N LEU A 98 17.95 -19.25 8.65
CA LEU A 98 17.37 -19.42 9.99
C LEU A 98 17.60 -20.85 10.51
N PRO A 99 17.89 -21.04 11.80
CA PRO A 99 18.27 -22.34 12.36
C PRO A 99 17.10 -23.34 12.52
N LEU A 100 15.86 -22.93 12.23
CA LEU A 100 14.64 -23.72 12.44
C LEU A 100 14.28 -24.65 11.27
N PHE A 101 14.84 -24.41 10.10
CA PHE A 101 14.56 -25.16 8.87
C PHE A 101 15.78 -25.15 7.95
N SER A 102 15.77 -25.98 6.90
CA SER A 102 16.90 -26.04 5.98
C SER A 102 17.02 -24.77 5.14
N LYS A 103 18.25 -24.43 4.74
CA LYS A 103 18.50 -23.33 3.80
C LYS A 103 17.73 -23.50 2.50
N THR A 104 17.57 -24.74 2.02
CA THR A 104 16.73 -25.04 0.84
C THR A 104 15.28 -24.62 1.03
N GLN A 105 14.65 -24.94 2.16
CA GLN A 105 13.26 -24.51 2.43
C GLN A 105 13.12 -22.99 2.48
N GLN A 106 14.12 -22.31 3.04
CA GLN A 106 14.18 -20.84 3.04
C GLN A 106 14.28 -20.27 1.63
N ASP A 107 15.22 -20.78 0.83
CA ASP A 107 15.46 -20.31 -0.52
C ASP A 107 14.25 -20.57 -1.43
N GLU A 108 13.57 -21.71 -1.26
CA GLU A 108 12.31 -22.03 -1.94
C GLU A 108 11.18 -21.04 -1.58
N TRP A 109 11.05 -20.66 -0.31
CA TRP A 109 10.07 -19.67 0.12
C TRP A 109 10.38 -18.28 -0.45
N LEU A 110 11.65 -17.87 -0.44
CA LEU A 110 12.09 -16.60 -1.02
C LEU A 110 11.94 -16.57 -2.55
N ALA A 111 12.14 -17.70 -3.22
CA ALA A 111 11.87 -17.86 -4.65
C ALA A 111 10.37 -17.72 -4.92
N MET A 112 9.51 -18.39 -4.14
CA MET A 112 8.05 -18.24 -4.22
C MET A 112 7.62 -16.78 -4.08
N CYS A 113 8.15 -16.04 -3.11
CA CYS A 113 7.83 -14.61 -2.97
C CYS A 113 8.17 -13.82 -4.24
N ARG A 114 9.34 -14.05 -4.84
CA ARG A 114 9.73 -13.39 -6.09
C ARG A 114 8.84 -13.76 -7.27
N GLU A 115 8.40 -15.02 -7.34
CA GLU A 115 7.60 -15.55 -8.43
C GLU A 115 6.13 -15.11 -8.38
N VAL A 116 5.51 -15.13 -7.19
CA VAL A 116 4.04 -14.99 -7.06
C VAL A 116 3.57 -13.90 -6.11
N ILE A 117 4.43 -13.34 -5.25
CA ILE A 117 4.08 -12.18 -4.41
C ILE A 117 4.47 -10.87 -5.10
N VAL A 118 5.77 -10.70 -5.44
CA VAL A 118 6.31 -9.45 -6.02
C VAL A 118 5.53 -8.94 -7.25
N PRO A 119 5.00 -9.78 -8.16
CA PRO A 119 4.23 -9.27 -9.31
C PRO A 119 2.93 -8.53 -8.96
N ALA A 120 2.34 -8.83 -7.80
CA ALA A 120 1.04 -8.28 -7.37
C ALA A 120 1.16 -7.34 -6.16
N PHE A 121 2.23 -7.46 -5.37
CA PHE A 121 2.38 -6.78 -4.10
C PHE A 121 3.69 -6.02 -4.00
N ASP A 122 3.64 -4.82 -3.46
CA ASP A 122 4.83 -4.16 -2.94
C ASP A 122 5.43 -4.98 -1.79
N ILE A 123 6.76 -5.01 -1.70
CA ILE A 123 7.44 -5.52 -0.52
C ILE A 123 7.70 -4.39 0.47
N THR A 124 7.51 -4.67 1.75
CA THR A 124 7.93 -3.79 2.85
C THR A 124 8.63 -4.61 3.93
N PRO A 125 9.71 -4.12 4.57
CA PRO A 125 10.07 -4.66 5.87
C PRO A 125 9.03 -4.21 6.89
N GLU A 126 8.74 -5.08 7.84
CA GLU A 126 8.01 -4.71 9.05
C GLU A 126 9.00 -4.51 10.18
N MET A 127 9.82 -3.49 9.95
CA MET A 127 11.07 -3.21 10.66
C MET A 127 11.97 -4.46 10.73
N LEU A 128 12.74 -4.69 11.79
CA LEU A 128 13.71 -5.79 11.84
C LEU A 128 13.12 -7.08 12.42
N THR A 129 12.41 -7.07 13.55
CA THR A 129 12.24 -8.32 14.34
C THR A 129 10.85 -8.69 14.82
N HIS A 130 9.99 -7.69 14.97
CA HIS A 130 8.72 -7.80 15.67
C HIS A 130 8.80 -8.16 17.16
N THR A 131 9.98 -8.09 17.78
CA THR A 131 10.19 -8.42 19.21
C THR A 131 11.02 -7.34 19.91
N PHE A 132 12.26 -7.64 20.29
CA PHE A 132 13.18 -6.69 20.89
C PHE A 132 13.94 -5.93 19.81
N VAL A 133 14.14 -4.64 20.02
CA VAL A 133 14.98 -3.82 19.16
C VAL A 133 16.40 -4.40 19.11
N LEU A 134 16.93 -4.52 17.89
CA LEU A 134 18.30 -4.94 17.64
C LEU A 134 19.22 -3.73 17.50
N ASN A 135 20.50 -3.93 17.78
CA ASN A 135 21.53 -3.05 17.27
C ASN A 135 21.60 -3.19 15.73
N PRO A 136 21.45 -2.12 14.92
CA PRO A 136 21.41 -2.26 13.46
C PRO A 136 22.73 -2.74 12.82
N LYS A 137 23.85 -2.63 13.54
CA LYS A 137 25.16 -3.09 13.06
C LYS A 137 25.42 -4.56 13.40
N THR A 138 25.16 -4.96 14.65
CA THR A 138 25.46 -6.33 15.12
C THR A 138 24.27 -7.28 15.01
N LEU A 139 23.06 -6.74 14.87
CA LEU A 139 21.78 -7.45 14.86
C LEU A 139 21.55 -8.35 16.07
N GLN A 140 22.14 -7.96 17.19
CA GLN A 140 21.86 -8.55 18.49
C GLN A 140 20.84 -7.70 19.23
N PRO A 141 19.93 -8.30 20.04
CA PRO A 141 19.02 -7.56 20.89
C PRO A 141 19.77 -6.56 21.77
N LEU A 142 19.23 -5.35 21.90
CA LEU A 142 19.79 -4.35 22.80
C LEU A 142 19.76 -4.85 24.25
N PRO A 143 20.79 -4.56 25.07
CA PRO A 143 20.80 -4.92 26.50
C PRO A 143 19.59 -4.40 27.27
N SER A 144 19.04 -3.25 26.84
CA SER A 144 17.84 -2.63 27.42
C SER A 144 16.56 -3.44 27.18
N ARG A 145 16.55 -4.37 26.22
CA ARG A 145 15.39 -5.20 25.83
C ARG A 145 14.12 -4.38 25.61
N ILE A 146 14.27 -3.21 25.00
CA ILE A 146 13.14 -2.41 24.55
C ILE A 146 12.41 -3.13 23.41
N TRP A 147 11.08 -3.04 23.43
CA TRP A 147 10.20 -3.69 22.48
C TRP A 147 9.97 -2.82 21.25
N GLU A 148 10.26 -3.37 20.08
CA GLU A 148 10.14 -2.69 18.79
C GLU A 148 8.70 -2.20 18.54
N GLN A 149 7.71 -2.99 18.95
CA GLN A 149 6.29 -2.69 18.76
C GLN A 149 5.68 -1.71 19.76
N TYR A 150 6.24 -1.56 20.97
CA TYR A 150 5.58 -0.86 22.07
C TYR A 150 6.39 0.32 22.57
N ASP A 151 7.64 0.06 22.95
CA ASP A 151 8.51 1.09 23.51
C ASP A 151 8.92 2.09 22.42
N TRP A 152 9.19 1.58 21.22
CA TRP A 152 9.45 2.39 20.03
C TRP A 152 8.19 2.93 19.34
N ALA A 153 7.04 2.91 20.04
CA ALA A 153 5.91 3.72 19.62
C ALA A 153 6.21 5.22 19.65
N ALA A 154 7.08 5.66 20.55
CA ALA A 154 7.73 6.97 20.51
C ALA A 154 9.21 6.76 20.15
N LEU A 155 9.58 7.10 18.92
CA LEU A 155 10.96 6.95 18.47
C LEU A 155 11.85 8.02 19.12
N PRO A 156 13.15 7.75 19.33
CA PRO A 156 14.08 8.73 19.88
C PRO A 156 14.37 9.82 18.83
N GLU A 157 13.61 10.93 18.89
CA GLU A 157 13.72 12.05 17.94
C GLU A 157 15.09 12.75 17.96
N ASP A 158 15.86 12.58 19.04
CA ASP A 158 17.24 13.07 19.18
C ASP A 158 18.28 12.16 18.50
N GLN A 159 17.87 11.01 17.94
CA GLN A 159 18.73 9.99 17.35
C GLN A 159 18.28 9.62 15.93
N GLU A 160 18.10 10.62 15.06
CA GLU A 160 17.66 10.44 13.67
C GLU A 160 18.52 9.42 12.90
N GLU A 161 19.85 9.51 12.99
CA GLU A 161 20.77 8.58 12.31
C GLU A 161 20.56 7.13 12.75
N LEU A 162 20.30 6.88 14.04
CA LEU A 162 20.06 5.53 14.56
C LEU A 162 18.76 4.95 14.00
N VAL A 163 17.68 5.73 14.01
CA VAL A 163 16.37 5.29 13.56
C VAL A 163 16.38 5.06 12.04
N THR A 164 16.94 6.00 11.28
CA THR A 164 17.10 5.87 9.82
C THR A 164 17.96 4.66 9.47
N GLU A 165 19.07 4.42 10.17
CA GLU A 165 19.93 3.26 9.93
C GLU A 165 19.26 1.93 10.33
N TYR A 166 18.43 1.93 11.37
CA TYR A 166 17.64 0.76 11.77
C TYR A 166 16.66 0.35 10.66
N ILE A 167 15.91 1.31 10.13
CA ILE A 167 14.98 1.08 9.03
C ILE A 167 15.74 0.68 7.76
N ALA A 168 16.85 1.34 7.47
CA ALA A 168 17.66 1.06 6.28
C ALA A 168 18.28 -0.34 6.33
N GLN A 169 18.70 -0.80 7.51
CA GLN A 169 19.20 -2.16 7.67
C GLN A 169 18.11 -3.20 7.38
N ALA A 170 16.87 -2.96 7.80
CA ALA A 170 15.74 -3.81 7.45
C ALA A 170 15.55 -3.89 5.93
N CYS A 171 15.61 -2.74 5.24
CA CYS A 171 15.54 -2.68 3.78
C CYS A 171 16.70 -3.42 3.11
N ARG A 172 17.94 -3.26 3.59
CA ARG A 172 19.13 -3.90 3.00
C ARG A 172 19.07 -5.42 3.05
N ILE A 173 18.55 -5.99 4.14
CA ILE A 173 18.35 -7.45 4.24
C ILE A 173 17.36 -7.92 3.19
N LEU A 174 16.24 -7.20 2.98
CA LEU A 174 15.27 -7.57 1.95
C LEU A 174 15.84 -7.43 0.53
N VAL A 175 16.63 -6.39 0.26
CA VAL A 175 17.36 -6.24 -1.01
C VAL A 175 18.33 -7.40 -1.24
N ALA A 176 19.05 -7.85 -0.21
CA ALA A 176 19.99 -8.97 -0.33
C ALA A 176 19.31 -10.29 -0.73
N VAL A 177 18.04 -10.46 -0.39
CA VAL A 177 17.21 -11.59 -0.83
C VAL A 177 16.32 -11.25 -2.02
N GLY A 178 16.63 -10.21 -2.80
CA GLY A 178 15.91 -9.84 -4.02
C GLY A 178 14.45 -9.47 -3.82
N LEU A 179 14.09 -8.95 -2.65
CA LEU A 179 12.77 -8.46 -2.28
C LEU A 179 12.85 -6.94 -2.05
N THR A 180 13.16 -6.17 -3.11
CA THR A 180 13.39 -4.72 -3.01
C THR A 180 12.16 -3.97 -2.47
N PRO A 181 12.29 -3.26 -1.33
CA PRO A 181 11.15 -2.56 -0.74
C PRO A 181 10.66 -1.37 -1.55
N GLN A 182 9.35 -1.12 -1.55
CA GLN A 182 8.74 0.13 -2.05
C GLN A 182 8.35 1.10 -0.93
N GLY A 183 8.40 0.63 0.31
CA GLY A 183 8.04 1.36 1.52
C GLY A 183 8.38 0.52 2.75
N VAL A 184 7.83 0.90 3.90
CA VAL A 184 8.00 0.18 5.17
C VAL A 184 6.70 0.00 5.93
N THR A 185 6.66 -0.98 6.82
CA THR A 185 5.53 -1.22 7.73
C THR A 185 5.99 -1.03 9.16
N SER A 186 5.20 -0.31 9.95
CA SER A 186 5.35 -0.23 11.39
C SER A 186 4.80 -1.49 12.07
N PRO A 187 5.62 -2.24 12.82
CA PRO A 187 5.11 -3.30 13.68
C PRO A 187 4.40 -2.67 14.88
N GLY A 188 3.14 -3.02 15.09
CA GLY A 188 2.34 -2.53 16.22
C GLY A 188 2.33 -1.00 16.33
N GLY A 189 2.89 -0.46 17.40
CA GLY A 189 2.91 0.98 17.67
C GLY A 189 4.08 1.75 17.07
N PHE A 190 5.07 1.10 16.45
CA PHE A 190 6.35 1.71 16.01
C PHE A 190 6.16 3.09 15.34
N GLY A 191 6.82 4.13 15.86
CA GLY A 191 6.76 5.48 15.29
C GLY A 191 5.40 6.20 15.38
N GLY A 192 4.35 5.56 15.90
CA GLY A 192 2.99 6.10 15.88
C GLY A 192 2.78 7.36 16.73
N ARG A 193 3.59 7.57 17.78
CA ARG A 193 3.54 8.78 18.63
C ARG A 193 4.47 9.90 18.16
N THR A 194 5.32 9.61 17.18
CA THR A 194 6.30 10.54 16.58
C THR A 194 6.18 10.48 15.06
N LEU A 195 4.95 10.51 14.55
CA LEU A 195 4.63 10.19 13.15
C LEU A 195 5.38 11.07 12.13
N PRO A 196 5.49 12.41 12.30
CA PRO A 196 6.28 13.21 11.36
C PRO A 196 7.75 12.83 11.33
N PHE A 197 8.35 12.53 12.50
CA PHE A 197 9.73 12.07 12.58
C PHE A 197 9.91 10.70 11.93
N TYR A 198 8.99 9.75 12.21
CA TYR A 198 8.98 8.44 11.57
C TYR A 198 8.89 8.54 10.04
N ALA A 199 7.99 9.37 9.52
CA ALA A 199 7.83 9.59 8.07
C ALA A 199 9.15 10.06 7.43
N ARG A 200 9.91 10.94 8.11
CA ARG A 200 11.22 11.40 7.63
C ARG A 200 12.23 10.26 7.58
N CYS A 201 12.43 9.55 8.70
CA CYS A 201 13.38 8.46 8.80
C CYS A 201 13.06 7.33 7.82
N ALA A 202 11.77 6.96 7.70
CA ALA A 202 11.31 5.94 6.77
C ALA A 202 11.58 6.33 5.32
N GLY A 203 11.24 7.57 4.95
CA GLY A 203 11.49 8.12 3.61
C GLY A 203 12.96 8.10 3.24
N GLU A 204 13.83 8.62 4.11
CA GLU A 204 15.27 8.66 3.89
C GLU A 204 15.87 7.24 3.84
N ALA A 205 15.48 6.37 4.77
CA ALA A 205 15.98 5.00 4.84
C ALA A 205 15.68 4.17 3.58
N VAL A 206 14.45 4.24 3.07
CA VAL A 206 14.09 3.50 1.85
C VAL A 206 14.80 4.10 0.64
N ARG A 207 14.83 5.44 0.53
CA ARG A 207 15.46 6.16 -0.58
C ARG A 207 16.95 5.86 -0.67
N GLN A 208 17.70 5.92 0.43
CA GLN A 208 19.14 5.63 0.42
C GLN A 208 19.48 4.19 0.04
N VAL A 209 18.58 3.23 0.31
CA VAL A 209 18.80 1.80 0.01
C VAL A 209 18.34 1.43 -1.40
N THR A 210 17.23 2.00 -1.87
CA THR A 210 16.53 1.55 -3.09
C THR A 210 16.58 2.55 -4.23
N GLY A 211 16.91 3.82 -3.96
CA GLY A 211 16.78 4.91 -4.91
C GLY A 211 15.34 5.35 -5.18
N ASN A 212 14.33 4.77 -4.52
CA ASN A 212 12.93 5.16 -4.71
C ASN A 212 12.73 6.63 -4.27
N PRO A 213 12.27 7.54 -5.17
CA PRO A 213 12.10 8.95 -4.84
C PRO A 213 10.85 9.25 -4.02
N VAL A 214 9.86 8.35 -3.99
CA VAL A 214 8.58 8.55 -3.30
C VAL A 214 8.15 7.29 -2.53
N PRO A 215 9.00 6.79 -1.62
CA PRO A 215 8.64 5.63 -0.81
C PRO A 215 7.44 5.94 0.08
N TYR A 216 6.82 4.89 0.64
CA TYR A 216 5.73 5.06 1.59
C TYR A 216 5.99 4.37 2.93
N PHE A 217 5.17 4.68 3.91
CA PHE A 217 5.05 3.86 5.12
C PHE A 217 3.59 3.52 5.41
N PHE A 218 3.38 2.40 6.12
CA PHE A 218 2.11 2.02 6.73
C PHE A 218 2.22 2.07 8.25
N GLN A 219 1.28 2.75 8.91
CA GLN A 219 1.16 2.73 10.37
C GLN A 219 -0.27 2.95 10.90
N ARG A 220 -1.11 3.71 10.20
CA ARG A 220 -2.44 4.04 10.71
C ARG A 220 -3.53 3.17 10.11
N VAL A 221 -4.52 2.87 10.95
CA VAL A 221 -5.80 2.27 10.55
C VAL A 221 -6.89 3.28 10.86
N SER A 222 -7.58 3.78 9.83
CA SER A 222 -8.71 4.69 9.97
C SER A 222 -9.98 3.93 10.32
N ARG A 223 -10.79 4.53 11.22
CA ARG A 223 -12.18 4.14 11.46
C ARG A 223 -13.17 5.24 11.05
N ASP A 224 -12.64 6.34 10.52
CA ASP A 224 -13.40 7.54 10.16
C ASP A 224 -13.89 7.43 8.73
N ASP A 225 -14.97 8.12 8.39
CA ASP A 225 -15.56 8.03 7.04
C ASP A 225 -14.64 8.47 5.91
N THR A 226 -13.60 9.25 6.23
CA THR A 226 -12.55 9.70 5.29
C THR A 226 -11.26 8.90 5.46
N VAL A 227 -10.64 8.53 4.34
CA VAL A 227 -9.35 7.85 4.28
C VAL A 227 -8.41 8.67 3.39
N ASP A 228 -7.51 9.40 4.05
CA ASP A 228 -6.50 10.20 3.36
C ASP A 228 -5.35 9.33 2.81
N ALA A 229 -4.64 9.88 1.83
CA ALA A 229 -3.31 9.42 1.42
C ALA A 229 -2.29 10.56 1.63
N PRO A 230 -1.81 10.78 2.87
CA PRO A 230 -0.94 11.91 3.19
C PRO A 230 0.38 11.90 2.43
N VAL A 231 0.87 13.09 2.11
CA VAL A 231 2.17 13.32 1.48
C VAL A 231 3.05 14.10 2.46
N TRP A 232 4.12 13.47 2.91
CA TRP A 232 5.06 14.02 3.87
C TRP A 232 6.31 14.54 3.18
N TYR A 233 6.81 15.68 3.65
CA TYR A 233 8.05 16.31 3.17
C TYR A 233 8.16 16.44 1.63
N PRO A 234 7.16 16.99 0.93
CA PRO A 234 7.23 17.15 -0.51
C PRO A 234 8.30 18.18 -0.91
N ASP A 235 9.20 17.77 -1.81
CA ASP A 235 10.20 18.61 -2.44
C ASP A 235 10.07 18.52 -3.97
N ARG A 236 9.49 19.59 -4.55
CA ARG A 236 9.27 19.71 -6.00
C ARG A 236 10.56 19.86 -6.81
N GLN A 237 11.65 20.33 -6.20
CA GLN A 237 12.91 20.51 -6.91
C GLN A 237 13.55 19.16 -7.19
N THR A 238 13.56 18.29 -6.18
CA THR A 238 14.17 16.97 -6.26
C THR A 238 13.19 15.87 -6.69
N GLY A 239 11.88 16.15 -6.72
CA GLY A 239 10.83 15.17 -7.04
C GLY A 239 10.65 14.15 -5.91
N GLN A 240 10.93 14.56 -4.67
CA GLN A 240 11.00 13.67 -3.52
C GLN A 240 9.85 13.92 -2.56
N ALA A 241 9.28 12.86 -2.00
CA ALA A 241 8.32 12.91 -0.90
C ALA A 241 8.31 11.57 -0.17
N THR A 242 7.57 11.48 0.93
CA THR A 242 7.22 10.20 1.57
C THR A 242 5.71 10.09 1.65
N GLY A 243 5.15 9.06 1.01
CA GLY A 243 3.72 8.78 1.10
C GLY A 243 3.35 8.06 2.39
N GLU A 244 2.08 8.15 2.78
CA GLU A 244 1.51 7.29 3.80
C GLU A 244 0.32 6.54 3.24
N ILE A 245 0.29 5.23 3.49
CA ILE A 245 -0.90 4.41 3.25
C ILE A 245 -1.61 4.18 4.58
N ILE A 246 -2.94 4.31 4.58
CA ILE A 246 -3.78 4.16 5.76
C ILE A 246 -4.78 3.04 5.49
N ALA A 247 -4.79 2.01 6.34
CA ALA A 247 -5.79 0.94 6.22
C ALA A 247 -7.17 1.49 6.59
N SER A 248 -8.19 1.05 5.88
CA SER A 248 -9.58 1.52 6.00
C SER A 248 -10.50 0.52 6.72
N THR A 249 -9.98 -0.67 7.03
CA THR A 249 -10.67 -1.76 7.72
C THR A 249 -9.85 -2.27 8.90
N GLY A 250 -10.48 -3.04 9.81
CA GLY A 250 -9.73 -3.93 10.70
C GLY A 250 -9.43 -5.28 10.05
N ASP A 251 -8.63 -6.12 10.70
CA ASP A 251 -8.52 -7.55 10.38
C ASP A 251 -9.74 -8.30 10.96
N TRP A 252 -10.82 -8.37 10.17
CA TRP A 252 -12.01 -9.17 10.46
C TRP A 252 -11.94 -10.57 9.82
N THR A 253 -10.73 -11.02 9.46
CA THR A 253 -10.42 -12.41 9.09
C THR A 253 -9.84 -13.19 10.27
N GLY A 254 -10.26 -12.79 11.48
CA GLY A 254 -9.92 -13.43 12.74
C GLY A 254 -8.75 -12.81 13.50
N SER A 255 -8.49 -11.51 13.30
CA SER A 255 -7.55 -10.64 14.04
C SER A 255 -6.08 -11.04 13.99
N TRP A 256 -5.19 -10.12 14.40
CA TRP A 256 -3.75 -10.38 14.54
C TRP A 256 -3.43 -11.59 15.43
N THR A 257 -4.17 -11.81 16.52
CA THR A 257 -3.96 -12.94 17.44
C THR A 257 -4.25 -14.31 16.82
N GLY A 258 -5.08 -14.37 15.78
CA GLY A 258 -5.62 -15.63 15.29
C GLY A 258 -6.79 -16.18 16.10
N TYR A 259 -7.34 -15.45 17.08
CA TYR A 259 -8.51 -15.91 17.86
C TYR A 259 -9.76 -15.04 17.69
N GLY A 260 -9.69 -14.04 16.81
CA GLY A 260 -10.82 -13.16 16.52
C GLY A 260 -11.89 -13.84 15.66
N GLU A 261 -13.06 -13.20 15.62
CA GLU A 261 -14.15 -13.58 14.73
C GLU A 261 -13.80 -13.35 13.26
N VAL A 262 -14.26 -14.27 12.40
CA VAL A 262 -14.17 -14.15 10.95
C VAL A 262 -15.52 -13.68 10.44
N ASP A 263 -15.58 -12.46 9.90
CA ASP A 263 -16.82 -11.85 9.43
C ASP A 263 -16.58 -11.06 8.14
N ALA A 264 -16.97 -11.68 7.01
CA ALA A 264 -16.91 -11.07 5.70
C ALA A 264 -17.94 -9.93 5.52
N ASP A 265 -19.05 -9.94 6.27
CA ASP A 265 -20.14 -9.00 6.12
C ASP A 265 -19.79 -7.62 6.70
N ARG A 266 -18.82 -7.56 7.63
CA ARG A 266 -18.22 -6.29 8.07
C ARG A 266 -17.49 -5.55 6.94
N TYR A 267 -16.89 -6.29 6.01
CA TYR A 267 -16.28 -5.71 4.82
C TYR A 267 -17.34 -5.33 3.80
N ILE A 268 -18.15 -6.30 3.38
CA ILE A 268 -19.20 -6.15 2.37
C ILE A 268 -20.26 -7.22 2.57
N THR A 269 -21.53 -6.83 2.73
CA THR A 269 -22.66 -7.75 2.98
C THR A 269 -23.07 -8.54 1.73
N PRO A 270 -23.89 -9.61 1.86
CA PRO A 270 -24.32 -10.41 0.71
C PRO A 270 -25.15 -9.66 -0.35
N ASP A 271 -25.87 -8.61 0.05
CA ASP A 271 -26.60 -7.72 -0.86
C ASP A 271 -25.70 -6.67 -1.53
N LEU A 272 -24.40 -6.70 -1.22
CA LEU A 272 -23.34 -5.83 -1.74
C LEU A 272 -23.42 -4.36 -1.30
N GLU A 273 -24.47 -3.93 -0.61
CA GLU A 273 -24.72 -2.52 -0.25
C GLU A 273 -24.21 -2.12 1.14
N GLY A 274 -24.11 -3.08 2.06
CA GLY A 274 -23.69 -2.85 3.45
C GLY A 274 -22.23 -3.23 3.71
N GLY A 275 -21.75 -2.84 4.88
CA GLY A 275 -20.36 -3.03 5.29
C GLY A 275 -19.48 -1.82 4.99
N ARG A 276 -18.22 -1.92 5.39
CA ARG A 276 -17.28 -0.78 5.32
C ARG A 276 -16.87 -0.42 3.89
N LEU A 277 -16.65 -1.41 3.03
CA LEU A 277 -16.12 -1.19 1.69
C LEU A 277 -17.12 -0.49 0.76
N PRO A 278 -18.42 -0.87 0.70
CA PRO A 278 -19.41 -0.12 -0.08
C PRO A 278 -19.50 1.36 0.32
N ALA A 279 -19.52 1.64 1.63
CA ALA A 279 -19.59 3.02 2.13
C ALA A 279 -18.38 3.87 1.68
N LEU A 280 -17.18 3.31 1.70
CA LEU A 280 -15.97 3.99 1.21
C LEU A 280 -16.00 4.19 -0.31
N ILE A 281 -16.37 3.14 -1.05
CA ILE A 281 -16.43 3.18 -2.52
C ILE A 281 -17.43 4.23 -2.99
N ASP A 282 -18.60 4.31 -2.37
CA ASP A 282 -19.64 5.28 -2.73
C ASP A 282 -19.25 6.72 -2.36
N ALA A 283 -18.44 6.90 -1.31
CA ALA A 283 -17.86 8.18 -0.93
C ALA A 283 -16.63 8.59 -1.77
N GLY A 284 -16.14 7.71 -2.66
CA GLY A 284 -14.92 7.96 -3.41
C GLY A 284 -13.64 7.87 -2.57
N GLU A 285 -13.68 7.17 -1.44
CA GLU A 285 -12.58 7.00 -0.49
C GLU A 285 -11.77 5.73 -0.80
N PRO A 286 -10.43 5.74 -0.67
CA PRO A 286 -9.60 4.53 -0.78
C PRO A 286 -10.12 3.38 0.08
N ALA A 287 -10.20 2.19 -0.51
CA ALA A 287 -10.59 0.96 0.17
C ALA A 287 -9.35 0.08 0.37
N GLU A 288 -8.56 0.44 1.39
CA GLU A 288 -7.37 -0.28 1.85
C GLU A 288 -7.75 -1.33 2.89
N LEU A 289 -7.69 -2.61 2.54
CA LEU A 289 -7.91 -3.71 3.48
C LEU A 289 -6.63 -3.99 4.28
N ILE A 290 -6.77 -4.52 5.49
CA ILE A 290 -5.66 -5.09 6.25
C ILE A 290 -5.99 -6.51 6.71
N ILE A 291 -5.02 -7.41 6.54
CA ILE A 291 -5.03 -8.79 7.02
C ILE A 291 -3.66 -9.11 7.61
N ASN A 292 -3.61 -9.47 8.90
CA ASN A 292 -2.38 -9.97 9.51
C ASN A 292 -2.12 -11.42 9.04
N SER A 293 -0.84 -11.77 8.87
CA SER A 293 -0.40 -12.97 8.16
C SER A 293 -1.25 -14.18 8.44
N LEU A 294 -1.90 -14.68 7.39
CA LEU A 294 -2.63 -15.94 7.42
C LEU A 294 -1.66 -17.13 7.55
N GLY A 295 -0.38 -16.96 7.18
CA GLY A 295 0.69 -17.95 7.34
C GLY A 295 0.95 -18.29 8.82
N ASN A 296 1.04 -17.28 9.69
CA ASN A 296 1.14 -17.45 11.16
C ASN A 296 -0.04 -18.26 11.75
N LYS A 297 -1.12 -18.40 10.98
CA LYS A 297 -2.36 -19.04 11.39
C LYS A 297 -2.66 -20.30 10.56
N ALA A 298 -1.76 -20.69 9.63
CA ALA A 298 -1.95 -21.72 8.61
C ALA A 298 -2.25 -23.12 9.18
N LEU A 299 -1.80 -23.40 10.40
CA LEU A 299 -2.01 -24.69 11.07
C LEU A 299 -3.01 -24.63 12.23
N ILE A 300 -3.69 -23.48 12.42
CA ILE A 300 -4.77 -23.35 13.41
C ILE A 300 -6.08 -23.85 12.78
N GLU A 301 -6.94 -24.47 13.59
CA GLU A 301 -8.31 -24.81 13.22
C GLU A 301 -9.03 -23.58 12.60
N ASN A 302 -9.81 -23.78 11.54
CA ASN A 302 -10.50 -22.72 10.76
C ASN A 302 -9.61 -21.79 9.91
N CYS A 303 -8.33 -22.08 9.68
CA CYS A 303 -7.50 -21.26 8.77
C CYS A 303 -8.10 -21.14 7.34
N ARG A 304 -8.63 -22.24 6.80
CA ARG A 304 -9.34 -22.24 5.50
C ARG A 304 -10.53 -21.28 5.50
N SER A 305 -11.25 -21.17 6.62
CA SER A 305 -12.40 -20.26 6.75
C SER A 305 -12.00 -18.79 6.61
N ARG A 306 -10.78 -18.41 7.00
CA ARG A 306 -10.25 -17.04 6.87
C ARG A 306 -9.91 -16.69 5.43
N LEU A 307 -9.18 -17.60 4.76
CA LEU A 307 -8.88 -17.44 3.34
C LEU A 307 -10.18 -17.41 2.54
N ASN A 308 -11.15 -18.26 2.87
CA ASN A 308 -12.47 -18.26 2.23
C ASN A 308 -13.25 -16.97 2.50
N ALA A 309 -13.17 -16.39 3.70
CA ALA A 309 -13.79 -15.10 3.99
C ALA A 309 -13.16 -13.99 3.14
N PHE A 310 -11.84 -13.95 3.01
CA PHE A 310 -11.17 -12.99 2.12
C PHE A 310 -11.57 -13.20 0.66
N LYS A 311 -11.54 -14.45 0.16
CA LYS A 311 -12.00 -14.81 -1.19
C LYS A 311 -13.46 -14.34 -1.43
N LYS A 312 -14.32 -14.48 -0.42
CA LYS A 312 -15.71 -14.02 -0.45
C LYS A 312 -15.83 -12.49 -0.56
N VAL A 313 -15.01 -11.74 0.18
CA VAL A 313 -14.95 -10.27 0.08
C VAL A 313 -14.55 -9.83 -1.32
N VAL A 314 -13.51 -10.42 -1.89
CA VAL A 314 -13.05 -10.10 -3.26
C VAL A 314 -14.11 -10.47 -4.30
N SER A 315 -14.78 -11.62 -4.17
CA SER A 315 -15.91 -12.00 -5.05
C SER A 315 -17.01 -10.95 -5.02
N ARG A 316 -17.43 -10.52 -3.82
CA ARG A 316 -18.48 -9.50 -3.65
C ARG A 316 -18.07 -8.14 -4.22
N LEU A 317 -16.81 -7.74 -4.08
CA LEU A 317 -16.30 -6.51 -4.72
C LEU A 317 -16.38 -6.60 -6.25
N ALA A 318 -15.99 -7.74 -6.83
CA ALA A 318 -16.11 -7.99 -8.26
C ALA A 318 -17.57 -8.03 -8.74
N GLU A 319 -18.48 -8.58 -7.94
CA GLU A 319 -19.93 -8.59 -8.20
C GLU A 319 -20.54 -7.18 -8.12
N ARG A 320 -20.05 -6.33 -7.22
CA ARG A 320 -20.51 -4.93 -7.08
C ARG A 320 -20.06 -4.06 -8.24
N ASP A 321 -18.88 -4.31 -8.81
CA ASP A 321 -18.33 -3.56 -9.94
C ASP A 321 -17.87 -4.48 -11.09
N PRO A 322 -18.82 -5.16 -11.77
CA PRO A 322 -18.51 -6.22 -12.73
C PRO A 322 -17.81 -5.73 -14.00
N ARG A 323 -17.81 -4.41 -14.23
CA ARG A 323 -17.16 -3.76 -15.38
C ARG A 323 -15.91 -2.96 -15.01
N GLY A 324 -15.53 -2.93 -13.72
CA GLY A 324 -14.39 -2.14 -13.23
C GLY A 324 -14.55 -0.64 -13.52
N GLU A 325 -15.77 -0.12 -13.42
CA GLU A 325 -16.08 1.28 -13.73
C GLU A 325 -15.83 2.20 -12.53
N ARG A 326 -15.90 1.66 -11.31
CA ARG A 326 -15.83 2.43 -10.07
C ARG A 326 -14.56 2.19 -9.29
N THR A 327 -13.99 0.99 -9.40
CA THR A 327 -12.91 0.52 -8.54
C THR A 327 -11.76 -0.06 -9.35
N GLN A 328 -10.56 -0.03 -8.78
CA GLN A 328 -9.39 -0.67 -9.39
C GLN A 328 -8.38 -1.14 -8.35
N TRP A 329 -7.96 -2.40 -8.43
CA TRP A 329 -6.86 -2.91 -7.63
C TRP A 329 -5.54 -2.21 -7.98
N ARG A 330 -4.85 -1.69 -6.97
CA ARG A 330 -3.55 -1.00 -7.05
C ARG A 330 -2.62 -1.52 -5.96
N THR A 331 -1.31 -1.35 -6.12
CA THR A 331 -0.37 -1.52 -5.00
C THR A 331 -0.39 -0.26 -4.12
N CYS A 332 0.05 -0.36 -2.87
CA CYS A 332 0.11 0.80 -1.98
C CYS A 332 1.01 1.91 -2.56
N SER A 333 2.14 1.54 -3.19
CA SER A 333 3.06 2.44 -3.88
C SER A 333 2.41 3.17 -5.04
N GLN A 334 1.54 2.52 -5.83
CA GLN A 334 0.81 3.18 -6.91
C GLN A 334 -0.14 4.26 -6.36
N ILE A 335 -0.81 3.98 -5.25
CA ILE A 335 -1.73 4.90 -4.60
C ILE A 335 -0.96 6.10 -4.03
N THR A 336 0.10 5.85 -3.27
CA THR A 336 0.89 6.90 -2.63
C THR A 336 1.67 7.73 -3.66
N THR A 337 2.20 7.10 -4.73
CA THR A 337 2.87 7.81 -5.83
C THR A 337 1.89 8.73 -6.55
N TYR A 338 0.65 8.29 -6.78
CA TYR A 338 -0.39 9.15 -7.36
C TYR A 338 -0.73 10.32 -6.42
N ALA A 339 -0.85 10.08 -5.11
CA ALA A 339 -1.07 11.14 -4.13
C ALA A 339 0.08 12.17 -4.12
N CYS A 340 1.34 11.71 -4.17
CA CYS A 340 2.52 12.57 -4.31
C CYS A 340 2.47 13.39 -5.61
N ALA A 341 2.19 12.74 -6.75
CA ALA A 341 2.05 13.42 -8.04
C ALA A 341 0.98 14.51 -7.99
N ARG A 342 -0.22 14.20 -7.49
CA ARG A 342 -1.32 15.15 -7.33
C ARG A 342 -0.94 16.33 -6.42
N ALA A 343 -0.35 16.05 -5.26
CA ALA A 343 0.02 17.09 -4.28
C ALA A 343 1.14 18.01 -4.77
N MET A 344 2.03 17.49 -5.63
CA MET A 344 3.22 18.20 -6.11
C MET A 344 3.07 18.73 -7.54
N THR A 345 1.91 18.59 -8.18
CA THR A 345 1.67 19.13 -9.53
C THR A 345 1.35 20.62 -9.47
N GLU A 346 1.90 21.40 -10.40
CA GLU A 346 1.37 22.74 -10.71
C GLU A 346 0.61 22.70 -12.04
N ILE A 347 -0.52 23.41 -12.10
CA ILE A 347 -1.38 23.51 -13.27
C ILE A 347 -1.51 24.98 -13.65
N ALA A 348 -1.22 25.31 -14.91
CA ALA A 348 -1.50 26.62 -15.49
C ALA A 348 -2.44 26.46 -16.68
N VAL A 349 -3.58 27.14 -16.65
CA VAL A 349 -4.56 27.13 -17.75
C VAL A 349 -4.54 28.46 -18.47
N GLU A 350 -4.31 28.42 -19.78
CA GLU A 350 -4.32 29.56 -20.69
C GLU A 350 -5.24 29.23 -21.88
N ASP A 351 -6.43 29.84 -21.91
CA ASP A 351 -7.48 29.58 -22.90
C ASP A 351 -7.82 28.08 -23.02
N ASN A 352 -7.29 27.45 -24.07
CA ASN A 352 -7.52 26.07 -24.48
C ASN A 352 -6.30 25.17 -24.21
N THR A 353 -5.31 25.68 -23.49
CA THR A 353 -4.04 25.02 -23.24
C THR A 353 -3.82 24.90 -21.74
N ILE A 354 -3.51 23.69 -21.29
CA ILE A 354 -3.19 23.39 -19.89
C ILE A 354 -1.73 22.94 -19.85
N ARG A 355 -0.91 23.64 -19.07
CA ARG A 355 0.48 23.27 -18.80
C ARG A 355 0.58 22.65 -17.42
N LEU A 356 1.25 21.51 -17.35
CA LEU A 356 1.50 20.79 -16.11
C LEU A 356 3.01 20.76 -15.82
N ASP A 357 3.38 21.12 -14.60
CA ASP A 357 4.68 20.76 -14.01
C ASP A 357 4.48 19.57 -13.07
N LEU A 358 5.04 18.42 -13.43
CA LEU A 358 4.90 17.12 -12.75
C LEU A 358 6.24 16.67 -12.12
N PRO A 359 6.65 17.20 -10.94
CA PRO A 359 7.84 16.72 -10.22
C PRO A 359 7.86 15.22 -9.95
N VAL A 360 6.68 14.62 -9.79
CA VAL A 360 6.48 13.18 -9.66
C VAL A 360 5.56 12.74 -10.79
N GLN A 361 6.03 11.81 -11.60
CA GLN A 361 5.28 11.23 -12.71
C GLN A 361 4.63 9.93 -12.27
N THR A 362 3.39 9.70 -12.69
CA THR A 362 2.64 8.50 -12.37
C THR A 362 1.83 8.04 -13.58
N PRO A 363 1.68 6.73 -13.82
CA PRO A 363 0.78 6.23 -14.85
C PRO A 363 -0.67 6.63 -14.57
N ASP A 364 -1.49 6.60 -15.60
CA ASP A 364 -2.92 6.89 -15.53
C ASP A 364 -3.23 8.27 -14.89
N LEU A 365 -2.32 9.24 -15.05
CA LEU A 365 -2.55 10.60 -14.58
C LEU A 365 -3.85 11.10 -15.22
N THR A 366 -4.77 11.58 -14.38
CA THR A 366 -6.12 11.91 -14.81
C THR A 366 -6.42 13.34 -14.48
N LEU A 367 -6.68 14.16 -15.50
CA LEU A 367 -7.24 15.49 -15.33
C LEU A 367 -8.75 15.42 -15.33
N ARG A 368 -9.37 16.21 -14.45
CA ARG A 368 -10.79 16.54 -14.48
C ARG A 368 -10.92 17.97 -14.97
N LEU A 369 -11.63 18.12 -16.09
CA LEU A 369 -11.88 19.42 -16.72
C LEU A 369 -13.35 19.80 -16.54
N THR A 370 -13.62 21.04 -16.13
CA THR A 370 -14.97 21.59 -15.96
C THR A 370 -15.10 22.95 -16.64
N ASP A 371 -16.32 23.47 -16.70
CA ASP A 371 -16.64 24.82 -17.18
C ASP A 371 -16.30 25.10 -18.65
N GLY A 372 -16.17 24.05 -19.46
CA GLY A 372 -15.98 24.13 -20.90
C GLY A 372 -16.41 22.86 -21.64
N GLU A 373 -16.91 23.01 -22.86
CA GLU A 373 -17.22 21.88 -23.74
C GLU A 373 -15.93 21.39 -24.42
N VAL A 374 -15.69 20.07 -24.38
CA VAL A 374 -14.50 19.45 -24.96
C VAL A 374 -14.87 18.61 -26.18
N ARG A 375 -14.35 19.00 -27.35
CA ARG A 375 -14.50 18.25 -28.61
C ARG A 375 -13.37 17.25 -28.83
N SER A 376 -12.13 17.68 -28.62
CA SER A 376 -10.93 16.85 -28.78
C SER A 376 -9.86 17.25 -27.78
N VAL A 377 -8.97 16.32 -27.44
CA VAL A 377 -7.86 16.52 -26.52
C VAL A 377 -6.58 16.01 -27.16
N ARG A 378 -5.48 16.76 -27.02
CA ARG A 378 -4.12 16.31 -27.33
C ARG A 378 -3.23 16.44 -26.11
N VAL A 379 -2.33 15.49 -25.93
CA VAL A 379 -1.28 15.53 -24.89
C VAL A 379 0.07 15.46 -25.61
N ASP A 380 0.90 16.49 -25.42
CA ASP A 380 2.19 16.65 -26.12
C ASP A 380 2.07 16.42 -27.64
N GLY A 381 1.01 16.99 -28.23
CA GLY A 381 0.67 16.89 -29.66
C GLY A 381 0.03 15.57 -30.09
N ARG A 382 -0.11 14.57 -29.21
CA ARG A 382 -0.74 13.28 -29.53
C ARG A 382 -2.24 13.33 -29.24
N PRO A 383 -3.12 13.01 -30.22
CA PRO A 383 -4.56 13.01 -29.99
C PRO A 383 -4.98 11.84 -29.10
N LEU A 384 -5.84 12.12 -28.11
CA LEU A 384 -6.46 11.10 -27.28
C LEU A 384 -7.73 10.54 -27.93
N THR A 385 -8.06 9.30 -27.60
CA THR A 385 -9.28 8.65 -28.09
C THR A 385 -10.48 8.98 -27.20
N ARG A 386 -11.56 9.50 -27.77
CA ARG A 386 -12.82 9.69 -27.04
C ARG A 386 -13.46 8.33 -26.76
N VAL A 387 -13.82 8.08 -25.50
CA VAL A 387 -14.58 6.89 -25.10
C VAL A 387 -15.99 7.28 -24.62
N SER A 388 -16.90 6.31 -24.58
CA SER A 388 -18.32 6.52 -24.26
C SER A 388 -18.73 6.04 -22.88
N ASN A 389 -17.85 5.36 -22.14
CA ASN A 389 -18.13 4.84 -20.81
C ASN A 389 -16.84 4.66 -19.98
N ARG A 390 -17.00 4.53 -18.67
CA ARG A 390 -15.91 4.35 -17.70
C ARG A 390 -15.14 3.04 -17.89
N ALA A 391 -15.75 1.97 -18.38
CA ALA A 391 -15.05 0.69 -18.59
C ALA A 391 -13.98 0.81 -19.69
N ALA A 392 -14.23 1.64 -20.71
CA ALA A 392 -13.27 1.94 -21.76
C ALA A 392 -12.26 3.04 -21.38
N PHE A 393 -12.49 3.78 -20.29
CA PHE A 393 -11.62 4.87 -19.84
C PHE A 393 -10.30 4.33 -19.27
N LYS A 394 -9.19 4.77 -19.86
CA LYS A 394 -7.81 4.36 -19.55
C LYS A 394 -6.83 5.42 -20.09
N SER A 395 -5.54 5.24 -19.82
CA SER A 395 -4.49 6.05 -20.45
C SER A 395 -4.68 6.16 -21.98
N ASP A 396 -4.35 7.33 -22.53
CA ASP A 396 -4.56 7.76 -23.92
C ASP A 396 -6.03 7.95 -24.35
N THR A 397 -6.94 8.15 -23.38
CA THR A 397 -8.36 8.39 -23.66
C THR A 397 -8.93 9.59 -22.92
N PHE A 398 -10.08 10.09 -23.39
CA PHE A 398 -10.89 11.05 -22.65
C PHE A 398 -12.37 10.66 -22.65
N LEU A 399 -13.08 10.97 -21.57
CA LEU A 399 -14.47 10.64 -21.32
C LEU A 399 -15.25 11.91 -20.93
N LEU A 400 -16.43 12.11 -21.51
CA LEU A 400 -17.36 13.17 -21.10
C LEU A 400 -18.43 12.53 -20.20
N GLU A 401 -18.55 13.01 -18.97
CA GLU A 401 -19.49 12.47 -17.98
C GLU A 401 -19.85 13.54 -16.94
N ASP A 402 -21.12 13.63 -16.56
CA ASP A 402 -21.62 14.49 -15.47
C ASP A 402 -21.16 15.96 -15.53
N GLY A 403 -21.11 16.53 -16.75
CA GLY A 403 -20.70 17.92 -16.96
C GLY A 403 -19.19 18.16 -16.83
N ALA A 404 -18.39 17.10 -16.68
CA ALA A 404 -16.94 17.15 -16.69
C ALA A 404 -16.36 16.35 -17.87
N THR A 405 -15.10 16.65 -18.20
CA THR A 405 -14.29 15.81 -19.10
C THR A 405 -13.14 15.22 -18.30
N LEU A 406 -13.05 13.90 -18.25
CA LEU A 406 -11.92 13.17 -17.70
C LEU A 406 -10.91 12.89 -18.82
N VAL A 407 -9.64 13.18 -18.57
CA VAL A 407 -8.54 13.03 -19.53
C VAL A 407 -7.45 12.19 -18.87
N ALA A 408 -7.17 11.00 -19.38
CA ALA A 408 -6.19 10.08 -18.81
C ALA A 408 -5.01 9.86 -19.76
N PHE A 409 -3.78 9.93 -19.24
CA PHE A 409 -2.55 9.73 -20.00
C PHE A 409 -1.36 9.38 -19.10
N ASP A 410 -0.32 8.82 -19.70
CA ASP A 410 0.96 8.56 -19.03
C ASP A 410 1.98 9.66 -19.39
N PRO A 411 2.41 10.50 -18.43
CA PRO A 411 3.36 11.57 -18.72
C PRO A 411 4.74 11.01 -19.06
N ALA A 412 5.25 11.33 -20.26
CA ALA A 412 6.59 10.92 -20.69
C ALA A 412 7.71 11.84 -20.15
N GLN A 413 7.36 13.04 -19.71
CA GLN A 413 8.27 14.09 -19.26
C GLN A 413 7.61 14.94 -18.15
N ARG A 414 8.43 15.68 -17.39
CA ARG A 414 7.97 16.51 -16.26
C ARG A 414 7.03 17.64 -16.71
N GLN A 415 7.34 18.28 -17.84
CA GLN A 415 6.53 19.35 -18.40
C GLN A 415 5.58 18.75 -19.43
N VAL A 416 4.27 18.85 -19.20
CA VAL A 416 3.25 18.30 -20.12
C VAL A 416 2.36 19.42 -20.63
N LEU A 417 2.08 19.38 -21.93
CA LEU A 417 1.14 20.25 -22.60
C LEU A 417 -0.14 19.49 -22.96
N VAL A 418 -1.28 19.92 -22.45
CA VAL A 418 -2.59 19.41 -22.84
C VAL A 418 -3.35 20.49 -23.60
N GLU A 419 -3.76 20.18 -24.83
CA GLU A 419 -4.50 21.08 -25.70
C GLU A 419 -5.94 20.58 -25.87
N VAL A 420 -6.90 21.49 -25.68
CA VAL A 420 -8.33 21.19 -25.69
C VAL A 420 -9.02 21.98 -26.79
N GLU A 421 -9.69 21.28 -27.71
CA GLU A 421 -10.53 21.93 -28.72
C GLU A 421 -11.95 22.12 -28.15
N GLN A 422 -12.37 23.38 -27.95
CA GLN A 422 -13.75 23.72 -27.62
C GLN A 422 -14.59 23.88 -28.91
N PRO A 423 -15.88 23.53 -28.92
CA PRO A 423 -16.80 23.82 -30.01
C PRO A 423 -16.81 25.32 -30.37
N THR A 424 -16.96 25.62 -31.65
CA THR A 424 -17.07 26.98 -32.21
C THR A 424 -18.44 27.58 -32.10
#